data_AF-A0A4Q2YS95-F1
#
_entry.id   AF-A0A4Q2YS95-F1
#
_cell.length_a   1.000
_cell.length_b   1.000
_cell.length_c   1.000
_cell.angle_alpha   90.00
_cell.angle_beta   90.00
_cell.angle_gamma   90.00
#
_symmetry.space_group_name_H-M   'P 1'
#
loop_
_entity.id
_entity.type
_entity.pdbx_description
1 polymer ?
#
loop_
_entity_poly.entity_id
_entity_poly.type
_entity_poly.pdbx_seq_one_letter_code
_entity_poly.pdbx_strand_id
1 'polypeptide(L)'
;MGEIMDDRTLLDRYLASHDEGAFRELVGRHLDFVHAVARRVTGNDELARDAAQATFVKLARNAARVPRTLSLSAWLHRISRCAAVDL
;
A
#
# COMPACT_ATOMS: atom_id res chain seq x y z
N MET A 1 19.62 -16.39 -0.25
CA MET A 1 19.09 -16.03 1.07
C MET A 1 18.44 -14.66 0.93
N GLY A 2 17.17 -14.58 0.54
CA GLY A 2 16.48 -13.30 0.47
C GLY A 2 16.17 -12.86 1.89
N GLU A 3 16.82 -11.81 2.37
CA GLU A 3 16.48 -11.25 3.67
C GLU A 3 14.99 -10.87 3.66
N ILE A 4 14.19 -11.53 4.49
CA ILE A 4 12.78 -11.16 4.69
C ILE A 4 12.81 -9.84 5.45
N MET A 5 12.89 -8.76 4.70
CA MET A 5 12.88 -7.41 5.23
C MET A 5 11.46 -7.09 5.68
N ASP A 6 11.29 -6.59 6.90
CA ASP A 6 9.99 -6.15 7.40
C ASP A 6 9.45 -4.99 6.55
N ASP A 7 8.12 -4.88 6.45
CA ASP A 7 7.45 -3.80 5.72
C ASP A 7 7.95 -2.41 6.18
N ARG A 8 8.25 -2.27 7.47
CA ARG A 8 8.76 -1.00 8.01
C ARG A 8 10.14 -0.67 7.47
N THR A 9 11.03 -1.65 7.36
CA THR A 9 12.39 -1.43 6.85
C THR A 9 12.37 -1.10 5.37
N LEU A 10 11.50 -1.74 4.58
CA LEU A 10 11.29 -1.38 3.17
C LEU A 10 10.75 0.06 3.04
N LEU A 11 9.81 0.45 3.89
CA LEU A 11 9.26 1.81 3.89
C LEU A 11 10.31 2.85 4.30
N ASP A 12 11.16 2.52 5.28
CA ASP A 12 12.24 3.39 5.72
C ASP A 12 13.29 3.62 4.62
N ARG A 13 13.68 2.56 3.90
CA ARG A 13 14.56 2.67 2.73
C ARG A 13 13.97 3.53 1.62
N TYR A 14 12.68 3.36 1.33
CA TYR A 14 11.98 4.23 0.38
C TYR A 14 11.99 5.69 0.83
N LEU A 15 11.83 5.97 2.12
CA LEU A 15 11.88 7.34 2.66
C LEU A 15 13.28 7.95 2.68
N ALA A 16 14.30 7.14 2.97
CA ALA A 16 15.67 7.62 3.13
C ALA A 16 16.38 7.86 1.80
N SER A 17 16.11 7.03 0.78
CA SER A 17 16.86 7.04 -0.48
C SER A 17 16.00 7.01 -1.73
N HIS A 18 14.68 7.12 -1.59
CA HIS A 18 13.73 6.93 -2.69
C HIS A 18 13.95 5.59 -3.41
N ASP A 19 14.25 4.54 -2.62
CA ASP A 19 14.54 3.21 -3.13
C ASP A 19 13.28 2.59 -3.76
N GLU A 20 13.19 2.67 -5.09
CA GLU A 20 12.08 2.16 -5.87
C GLU A 20 11.97 0.62 -5.77
N GLY A 21 13.07 -0.07 -5.51
CA GLY A 21 13.10 -1.52 -5.30
C GLY A 21 12.36 -1.92 -4.03
N ALA A 22 12.65 -1.23 -2.92
CA ALA A 22 11.98 -1.42 -1.64
C ALA A 22 10.48 -1.10 -1.74
N PHE A 23 10.12 -0.06 -2.48
CA PHE A 23 8.72 0.27 -2.73
C PHE A 23 8.02 -0.79 -3.59
N ARG A 24 8.66 -1.28 -4.66
CA ARG A 24 8.10 -2.35 -5.51
C ARG A 24 7.85 -3.63 -4.72
N GLU A 25 8.76 -3.98 -3.81
CA GLU A 25 8.60 -5.12 -2.90
C GLU A 25 7.38 -4.93 -1.97
N LEU A 26 7.22 -3.74 -1.38
CA LEU A 26 6.02 -3.40 -0.60
C LEU A 26 4.74 -3.53 -1.41
N VAL A 27 4.72 -2.98 -2.63
CA VAL A 27 3.57 -3.08 -3.53
C VAL A 27 3.27 -4.56 -3.81
N GLY A 28 4.27 -5.35 -4.21
CA GLY A 28 4.09 -6.77 -4.53
C GLY A 28 3.49 -7.58 -3.38
N ARG A 29 3.88 -7.29 -2.13
CA ARG A 29 3.38 -7.99 -0.94
C ARG A 29 1.94 -7.61 -0.56
N HIS A 30 1.58 -6.34 -0.73
CA HIS A 30 0.29 -5.82 -0.28
C HIS A 30 -0.73 -5.64 -1.40
N LEU A 31 -0.37 -5.84 -2.67
CA LEU A 31 -1.25 -5.63 -3.82
C LEU A 31 -2.50 -6.51 -3.74
N ASP A 32 -2.34 -7.80 -3.51
CA ASP A 32 -3.46 -8.75 -3.44
C ASP A 32 -4.42 -8.39 -2.28
N PHE A 33 -3.86 -8.04 -1.11
CA PHE A 33 -4.61 -7.58 0.05
C PHE A 33 -5.41 -6.30 -0.25
N VAL A 34 -4.76 -5.29 -0.83
CA VAL A 34 -5.39 -4.00 -1.17
C VAL A 34 -6.47 -4.19 -2.22
N HIS A 35 -6.22 -5.00 -3.24
CA HIS A 35 -7.18 -5.34 -4.30
C HIS A 35 -8.39 -6.08 -3.75
N ALA A 36 -8.19 -7.06 -2.87
CA ALA A 36 -9.27 -7.78 -2.21
C ALA A 36 -10.15 -6.87 -1.34
N VAL A 37 -9.54 -5.92 -0.62
CA VAL A 37 -10.28 -4.92 0.17
C VAL A 37 -11.10 -4.00 -0.75
N ALA A 38 -10.49 -3.46 -1.80
CA ALA A 38 -11.16 -2.57 -2.74
C ALA A 38 -12.33 -3.29 -3.44
N ARG A 39 -12.11 -4.52 -3.91
CA ARG A 39 -13.13 -5.34 -4.57
C ARG A 39 -14.33 -5.65 -3.69
N ARG A 40 -14.14 -5.80 -2.36
CA ARG A 40 -15.25 -5.96 -1.41
C ARG A 40 -16.10 -4.70 -1.26
N VAL A 41 -15.54 -3.53 -1.54
CA VAL A 41 -16.23 -2.23 -1.43
C VAL A 41 -16.90 -1.86 -2.76
N THR A 42 -16.16 -1.95 -3.88
CA THR A 42 -16.65 -1.55 -5.20
C THR A 42 -17.53 -2.60 -5.87
N GLY A 43 -17.37 -3.89 -5.53
CA GLY A 43 -18.01 -5.01 -6.22
C GLY A 43 -17.56 -5.20 -7.68
N ASN A 44 -16.61 -4.39 -8.16
CA ASN A 44 -16.15 -4.35 -9.54
C ASN A 44 -14.62 -4.46 -9.58
N ASP A 45 -14.10 -5.37 -10.40
CA ASP A 45 -12.66 -5.63 -10.48
C ASP A 45 -11.87 -4.47 -11.10
N GLU A 46 -12.42 -3.77 -12.09
CA GLU A 46 -11.76 -2.61 -12.72
C GLU A 46 -11.65 -1.45 -11.72
N LEU A 47 -12.74 -1.13 -11.01
CA LEU A 47 -12.73 -0.12 -9.96
C LEU A 47 -11.82 -0.51 -8.79
N ALA A 48 -11.72 -1.81 -8.49
CA ALA A 48 -10.80 -2.29 -7.46
C ALA A 48 -9.33 -2.08 -7.83
N ARG A 49 -8.96 -2.27 -9.12
CA ARG A 49 -7.61 -1.97 -9.61
C ARG A 49 -7.29 -0.49 -9.51
N ASP A 50 -8.25 0.37 -9.86
CA ASP A 50 -8.08 1.82 -9.77
C ASP A 50 -7.90 2.27 -8.30
N ALA A 51 -8.75 1.78 -7.39
CA ALA A 51 -8.61 2.02 -5.96
C ALA A 51 -7.26 1.53 -5.39
N ALA A 52 -6.78 0.35 -5.84
CA ALA A 52 -5.48 -0.17 -5.44
C ALA A 52 -4.35 0.76 -5.92
N GLN A 53 -4.39 1.18 -7.19
CA GLN A 53 -3.42 2.12 -7.74
C GLN A 53 -3.44 3.46 -6.99
N ALA A 54 -4.62 4.04 -6.75
CA ALA A 54 -4.77 5.26 -5.97
C ALA A 54 -4.23 5.12 -4.54
N THR A 55 -4.38 3.95 -3.92
CA THR A 55 -3.85 3.63 -2.60
C THR A 55 -2.33 3.65 -2.57
N PHE A 56 -1.67 3.00 -3.53
CA PHE A 56 -0.20 3.01 -3.60
C PHE A 56 0.36 4.37 -4.00
N VAL A 57 -0.34 5.14 -4.85
CA VAL A 57 0.03 6.54 -5.13
C VAL A 57 -0.07 7.40 -3.85
N LYS A 58 -1.13 7.22 -3.05
CA LYS A 58 -1.26 7.88 -1.75
C LYS A 58 -0.17 7.45 -0.78
N LEU A 59 0.22 6.17 -0.78
CA LEU A 59 1.36 5.67 0.00
C LEU A 59 2.66 6.35 -0.42
N ALA A 60 2.99 6.36 -1.72
CA ALA A 60 4.21 6.98 -2.22
C ALA A 60 4.35 8.45 -1.82
N ARG A 61 3.23 9.21 -1.83
CA ARG A 61 3.18 10.62 -1.45
C ARG A 61 3.15 10.87 0.05
N ASN A 62 2.60 9.95 0.84
CA ASN A 62 2.38 10.12 2.28
C ASN A 62 3.14 9.10 3.13
N ALA A 63 4.13 8.40 2.56
CA ALA A 63 4.91 7.37 3.26
C ALA A 63 5.50 7.90 4.57
N ALA A 64 5.94 9.17 4.59
CA ALA A 64 6.50 9.83 5.77
C ALA A 64 5.47 10.06 6.88
N ARG A 65 4.18 10.09 6.52
CA ARG A 65 3.06 10.30 7.45
C ARG A 65 2.49 9.00 7.99
N VAL A 66 3.00 7.83 7.55
CA VAL A 66 2.58 6.54 8.07
C VAL A 66 3.11 6.40 9.51
N PRO A 67 2.23 6.36 10.52
CA PRO A 67 2.66 6.34 11.91
C PRO A 67 3.39 5.04 12.22
N ARG A 68 4.52 5.12 12.93
CA ARG A 68 5.34 3.94 13.32
C ARG A 68 4.61 2.97 14.24
N THR A 69 3.56 3.43 14.91
CA THR A 69 2.73 2.63 15.82
C THR A 69 1.66 1.81 15.10
N LEU A 70 1.42 2.05 13.80
CA LEU A 70 0.43 1.36 13.00
C LEU A 70 1.13 0.47 11.98
N SER A 71 0.70 -0.79 11.87
CA SER A 71 1.17 -1.68 10.82
C SER A 71 0.81 -1.12 9.44
N LEU A 72 1.71 -1.28 8.46
CA LEU A 72 1.50 -0.80 7.10
C LEU A 72 0.20 -1.39 6.50
N SER A 73 -0.07 -2.66 6.75
CA SER A 73 -1.31 -3.35 6.37
C SER A 73 -2.57 -2.68 6.92
N ALA A 74 -2.57 -2.25 8.19
CA ALA A 74 -3.71 -1.53 8.79
C ALA A 74 -3.90 -0.14 8.17
N TRP A 75 -2.81 0.55 7.85
CA TRP A 75 -2.87 1.83 7.14
C TRP A 75 -3.41 1.65 5.71
N LEU A 76 -2.88 0.66 4.97
CA LEU A 76 -3.30 0.33 3.61
C LEU A 76 -4.77 -0.08 3.54
N HIS A 77 -5.26 -0.86 4.51
CA HIS A 77 -6.68 -1.20 4.60
C HIS A 77 -7.57 0.05 4.67
N ARG A 78 -7.19 1.03 5.52
CA ARG A 78 -7.95 2.27 5.69
C ARG A 78 -7.94 3.12 4.42
N ILE A 79 -6.79 3.25 3.77
CA ILE A 79 -6.66 4.06 2.55
C ILE A 79 -7.33 3.37 1.36
N SER A 80 -7.20 2.05 1.22
CA SER A 80 -7.88 1.25 0.19
C SER A 80 -9.39 1.41 0.28
N ARG A 81 -9.96 1.24 1.48
CA ARG A 81 -11.39 1.45 1.70
C ARG A 81 -11.80 2.89 1.38
N CYS A 82 -10.99 3.88 1.74
CA CYS A 82 -11.29 5.28 1.44
C CYS A 82 -11.25 5.57 -0.07
N ALA A 83 -10.27 5.01 -0.79
CA ALA A 83 -10.16 5.16 -2.24
C ALA A 83 -11.31 4.45 -2.96
N ALA A 84 -11.69 3.26 -2.50
CA ALA A 84 -12.79 2.49 -3.08
C ALA A 84 -14.19 3.10 -2.86
N VAL A 85 -14.37 3.96 -1.85
CA VAL A 85 -15.63 4.70 -1.63
C VAL A 85 -15.72 5.95 -2.52
N ASP A 86 -14.58 6.44 -3.00
CA ASP A 86 -14.47 7.67 -3.80
C ASP A 86 -14.62 7.39 -5.32
N LEU A 87 -14.73 6.12 -5.71
CA LEU A 87 -14.91 5.63 -7.09
C LEU A 87 -16.37 5.20 -7.33
#